data_AF-A0A2N1Q4C4-F1
#
_entry.id   AF-A0A2N1Q4C4-F1
#
_cell.length_a   1.000
_cell.length_b   1.000
_cell.length_c   1.000
_cell.angle_alpha   90.00
_cell.angle_beta   90.00
_cell.angle_gamma   90.00
#
_symmetry.space_group_name_H-M   'P 1'
#
loop_
_entity.id
_entity.type
_entity.pdbx_description
1 polymer ?
#
loop_
_entity_poly.entity_id
_entity_poly.type
_entity_poly.pdbx_seq_one_letter_code
_entity_poly.pdbx_strand_id
1 'polypeptide(L)'
;MKKLTIFFALIIIFAFGTISVYGETTEAPTTTFLTQTSAISEPNDDKIYYYDDYQDLIDQVYQDVYDDIYEELYNEIINDINSQFYEDIYQSVTDKVNEMLQNTEFSVYVDDFQQQLYDVIEIADSSVLGVVSYLGTEAKGVGSGVVYRYDEQTEYYYLITNHHVVKEGNNFSVAFSDSSEYVADLIGYDTEVDIAILKFKAADKPNITISDLSTSNNLTKGIFVLSSGNPSGLNFFGSVTLGIIGGLERKIDDNEYIDYIQHDSAINPGNSGGPIYNLNGEVIGINVSKLADTSIEGMGFAIPIDLVKRVIERIENGTLTVNTIMPRLGALYYEVPNYYNNGQVSVKNLIINGARRTDAITLDLPSGIDYGLLVYDIITLQTLYNTPIKSGDLIYRINDVLIEDEAAYFEYIYNNFEAGDSVTIYYYELDDINLEYNPIPQNYEVTFS
;
A
#
# COMPACT_ATOMS: atom_id res chain seq x y z
N MET A 1 -18.88 29.98 0.76
CA MET A 1 -19.91 29.17 1.45
C MET A 1 -21.14 29.06 0.55
N LYS A 2 -21.78 27.88 0.51
CA LYS A 2 -22.62 27.27 -0.55
C LYS A 2 -21.74 26.74 -1.71
N LYS A 3 -21.24 25.51 -1.77
CA LYS A 3 -21.70 24.14 -1.40
C LYS A 3 -23.02 23.71 -2.06
N LEU A 4 -22.86 22.65 -2.86
CA LEU A 4 -23.78 21.53 -3.12
C LEU A 4 -25.02 21.83 -3.98
N THR A 5 -25.10 21.21 -5.16
CA THR A 5 -26.16 20.26 -5.59
C THR A 5 -26.04 19.97 -7.11
N ILE A 6 -24.93 19.37 -7.59
CA ILE A 6 -24.92 18.65 -8.89
C ILE A 6 -23.91 17.50 -8.80
N PHE A 7 -24.00 16.71 -7.73
CA PHE A 7 -23.28 15.43 -7.62
C PHE A 7 -24.27 14.25 -7.59
N PHE A 8 -25.58 14.53 -7.48
CA PHE A 8 -26.64 13.52 -7.47
C PHE A 8 -27.18 13.15 -8.86
N ALA A 9 -26.92 13.95 -9.90
CA ALA A 9 -27.43 13.66 -11.24
C ALA A 9 -26.62 12.57 -11.98
N LEU A 10 -25.33 12.39 -11.65
CA LEU A 10 -24.46 11.40 -12.29
C LEU A 10 -24.50 10.02 -11.62
N ILE A 11 -24.89 9.95 -10.34
CA ILE A 11 -24.98 8.69 -9.58
C ILE A 11 -26.21 7.85 -10.02
N ILE A 12 -27.24 8.48 -10.58
CA ILE A 12 -28.42 7.76 -11.12
C ILE A 12 -28.11 7.12 -12.48
N ILE A 13 -27.12 7.61 -13.22
CA ILE A 13 -26.76 7.08 -14.55
C ILE A 13 -25.86 5.83 -14.46
N PHE A 14 -25.16 5.61 -13.34
CA PHE A 14 -24.22 4.48 -13.17
C PHE A 14 -24.69 3.36 -12.23
N ALA A 15 -25.87 3.48 -11.59
CA ALA A 15 -26.35 2.46 -10.64
C ALA A 15 -26.88 1.17 -11.30
N PHE A 16 -27.09 1.14 -12.62
CA PHE A 16 -27.46 -0.08 -13.35
C PHE A 16 -26.75 -0.15 -14.70
N GLY A 17 -25.53 -0.69 -14.72
CA GLY A 17 -24.76 -0.83 -15.95
C GLY A 17 -23.54 -1.71 -15.78
N THR A 18 -23.74 -2.98 -15.40
CA THR A 18 -22.70 -4.01 -15.50
C THR A 18 -22.61 -4.59 -16.90
N ILE A 19 -21.36 -4.70 -17.37
CA ILE A 19 -20.79 -5.74 -18.24
C ILE A 19 -20.81 -5.52 -19.77
N SER A 20 -19.64 -5.01 -20.21
CA SER A 20 -18.70 -5.59 -21.19
C SER A 20 -19.21 -6.17 -22.51
N VAL A 21 -18.70 -5.64 -23.63
CA VAL A 21 -18.32 -6.48 -24.78
C VAL A 21 -17.01 -6.01 -25.42
N TYR A 22 -16.08 -6.96 -25.52
CA TYR A 22 -14.87 -7.00 -26.33
C TYR A 22 -15.19 -7.14 -27.83
N GLY A 23 -14.37 -6.50 -28.68
CA GLY A 23 -13.71 -7.19 -29.79
C GLY A 23 -14.49 -7.60 -31.05
N GLU A 24 -14.38 -6.74 -32.06
CA GLU A 24 -13.92 -7.03 -33.43
C GLU A 24 -14.69 -7.94 -34.43
N THR A 25 -15.16 -7.25 -35.48
CA THR A 25 -14.88 -7.43 -36.93
C THR A 25 -15.73 -8.36 -37.82
N THR A 26 -16.01 -7.77 -38.99
CA THR A 26 -16.29 -8.31 -40.34
C THR A 26 -17.75 -8.55 -40.78
N GLU A 27 -18.07 -7.83 -41.87
CA GLU A 27 -19.08 -7.93 -42.93
C GLU A 27 -20.32 -8.86 -42.82
N ALA A 28 -21.48 -8.28 -43.16
CA ALA A 28 -22.84 -8.82 -43.36
C ALA A 28 -22.93 -10.00 -44.38
N PRO A 29 -24.03 -10.82 -44.49
CA PRO A 29 -25.44 -10.44 -44.25
C PRO A 29 -26.43 -11.50 -43.65
N THR A 30 -27.58 -11.00 -43.17
CA THR A 30 -28.97 -11.56 -43.05
C THR A 30 -29.20 -13.08 -43.15
N THR A 31 -30.00 -13.78 -42.31
CA THR A 31 -31.36 -13.51 -41.78
C THR A 31 -31.67 -14.39 -40.55
N THR A 32 -32.37 -13.77 -39.58
CA THR A 32 -33.40 -14.28 -38.65
C THR A 32 -33.13 -15.52 -37.77
N PHE A 33 -32.86 -15.27 -36.48
CA PHE A 33 -33.17 -16.20 -35.39
C PHE A 33 -33.89 -15.44 -34.27
N LEU A 34 -35.17 -15.78 -34.02
CA LEU A 34 -35.92 -15.34 -32.85
C LEU A 34 -35.21 -15.87 -31.59
N THR A 35 -34.83 -14.98 -30.68
CA THR A 35 -34.32 -15.33 -29.34
C THR A 35 -35.24 -14.77 -28.27
N GLN A 36 -35.41 -15.50 -27.17
CA GLN A 36 -36.39 -15.23 -26.12
C GLN A 36 -35.66 -15.01 -24.79
N THR A 37 -36.02 -13.96 -24.06
CA THR A 37 -35.49 -13.70 -22.71
C THR A 37 -36.62 -13.25 -21.78
N SER A 38 -36.43 -13.49 -20.47
CA SER A 38 -37.34 -13.06 -19.41
C SER A 38 -36.63 -12.02 -18.54
N ALA A 39 -37.30 -10.93 -18.20
CA ALA A 39 -36.76 -9.92 -17.29
C ALA A 39 -36.89 -10.39 -15.82
N ILE A 40 -35.89 -10.07 -15.00
CA ILE A 40 -35.91 -10.38 -13.55
C ILE A 40 -36.64 -9.24 -12.84
N SER A 41 -37.87 -9.49 -12.39
CA SER A 41 -38.54 -8.69 -11.37
C SER A 41 -39.19 -9.61 -10.33
N GLU A 42 -39.33 -9.13 -9.09
CA GLU A 42 -39.89 -9.88 -7.97
C GLU A 42 -41.35 -10.35 -8.22
N PRO A 43 -41.83 -11.37 -7.49
CA PRO A 43 -42.66 -12.42 -8.05
C PRO A 43 -44.09 -11.94 -8.26
N ASN A 44 -44.52 -11.81 -9.51
CA ASN A 44 -45.80 -12.36 -10.02
C ASN A 44 -46.17 -11.94 -11.46
N ASP A 45 -45.33 -11.25 -12.23
CA ASP A 45 -45.68 -10.99 -13.63
C ASP A 45 -44.45 -11.08 -14.55
N ASP A 46 -44.08 -12.31 -14.90
CA ASP A 46 -43.01 -12.58 -15.88
C ASP A 46 -43.47 -12.10 -17.27
N LYS A 47 -43.10 -10.86 -17.64
CA LYS A 47 -43.25 -10.37 -19.01
C LYS A 47 -42.21 -11.00 -19.93
N ILE A 48 -42.68 -11.64 -20.99
CA ILE A 48 -41.86 -12.32 -22.01
C ILE A 48 -41.80 -11.43 -23.25
N TYR A 49 -40.59 -11.02 -23.64
CA TYR A 49 -40.37 -10.18 -24.82
C TYR A 49 -39.93 -11.01 -26.02
N TYR A 50 -40.44 -10.65 -27.19
CA TYR A 50 -40.07 -11.24 -28.48
C TYR A 50 -39.49 -10.15 -29.37
N TYR A 51 -38.34 -10.42 -29.96
CA TYR A 51 -37.62 -9.46 -30.79
C TYR A 51 -36.81 -10.16 -31.89
N ASP A 52 -36.69 -9.49 -33.03
CA ASP A 52 -35.84 -9.88 -34.15
C ASP A 52 -34.64 -8.93 -34.32
N ASP A 53 -34.72 -7.72 -33.74
CA ASP A 53 -33.69 -6.69 -33.68
C ASP A 53 -33.52 -6.22 -32.23
N TYR A 54 -32.28 -5.94 -31.82
CA TYR A 54 -31.96 -5.54 -30.44
C TYR A 54 -32.55 -4.17 -30.09
N GLN A 55 -32.70 -3.28 -31.07
CA GLN A 55 -33.31 -1.97 -30.82
C GLN A 55 -34.80 -2.11 -30.46
N ASP A 56 -35.53 -3.04 -31.08
CA ASP A 56 -36.93 -3.30 -30.76
C ASP A 56 -37.12 -3.84 -29.33
N LEU A 57 -36.14 -4.59 -28.81
CA LEU A 57 -36.17 -5.04 -27.42
C LEU A 57 -35.90 -3.87 -26.46
N ILE A 58 -34.90 -3.05 -26.77
CA ILE A 58 -34.55 -1.87 -25.97
C ILE A 58 -35.76 -0.93 -25.90
N ASP A 59 -36.43 -0.71 -27.02
CA ASP A 59 -37.59 0.17 -27.08
C ASP A 59 -38.78 -0.40 -26.28
N GLN A 60 -39.01 -1.72 -26.33
CA GLN A 60 -40.06 -2.38 -25.54
C GLN A 60 -39.77 -2.31 -24.03
N VAL A 61 -38.54 -2.58 -23.62
CA VAL A 61 -38.13 -2.48 -22.20
C VAL A 61 -38.13 -1.03 -21.73
N TYR A 62 -37.71 -0.10 -22.58
CA TYR A 62 -37.72 1.32 -22.27
C TYR A 62 -39.14 1.83 -22.01
N GLN A 63 -40.11 1.49 -22.86
CA GLN A 63 -41.50 1.91 -22.66
C GLN A 63 -42.11 1.35 -21.37
N ASP A 64 -41.88 0.07 -21.10
CA ASP A 64 -42.42 -0.58 -19.89
C ASP A 64 -41.85 -0.02 -18.58
N VAL A 65 -40.61 0.48 -18.60
CA VAL A 65 -39.96 1.13 -17.44
C VAL A 65 -40.24 2.63 -17.40
N TYR A 66 -40.43 3.26 -18.56
CA TYR A 66 -40.71 4.69 -18.69
C TYR A 66 -42.06 5.05 -18.11
N ASP A 67 -43.11 4.26 -18.39
CA ASP A 67 -44.47 4.55 -17.89
C ASP A 67 -44.54 4.53 -16.35
N ASP A 68 -43.86 3.58 -15.69
CA ASP A 68 -43.83 3.46 -14.23
C ASP A 68 -43.07 4.63 -13.56
N ILE A 69 -41.97 5.07 -14.18
CA ILE A 69 -41.16 6.21 -13.68
C ILE A 69 -41.84 7.54 -14.00
N TYR A 70 -42.55 7.63 -15.14
CA TYR A 70 -43.25 8.83 -15.58
C TYR A 70 -44.44 9.16 -14.67
N GLU A 71 -45.28 8.17 -14.33
CA GLU A 71 -46.43 8.37 -13.42
C GLU A 71 -46.01 8.77 -11.99
N GLU A 72 -44.89 8.24 -11.47
CA GLU A 72 -44.36 8.62 -10.14
C GLU A 72 -43.84 10.07 -10.13
N LEU A 73 -43.14 10.49 -11.19
CA LEU A 73 -42.56 11.84 -11.26
C LEU A 73 -43.58 12.93 -11.65
N TYR A 74 -44.60 12.55 -12.44
CA TYR A 74 -45.64 13.46 -12.96
C TYR A 74 -46.60 13.94 -11.85
N ASN A 75 -46.90 13.08 -10.88
CA ASN A 75 -47.87 13.39 -9.82
C ASN A 75 -47.32 14.30 -8.71
N GLU A 76 -46.00 14.43 -8.54
CA GLU A 76 -45.43 15.16 -7.40
C GLU A 76 -45.02 16.62 -7.69
N ILE A 77 -44.82 17.02 -8.96
CA ILE A 77 -44.15 18.33 -9.24
C ILE A 77 -44.91 19.29 -10.19
N ILE A 78 -45.75 18.86 -11.14
CA ILE A 78 -46.18 19.78 -12.22
C ILE A 78 -47.67 19.67 -12.55
N ASN A 79 -48.51 20.46 -11.87
CA ASN A 79 -49.87 20.77 -12.32
C ASN A 79 -50.00 22.16 -12.98
N ASP A 80 -48.90 22.91 -13.16
CA ASP A 80 -49.00 24.30 -13.63
C ASP A 80 -47.94 24.74 -14.66
N ILE A 81 -47.19 23.82 -15.28
CA ILE A 81 -46.26 24.20 -16.36
C ILE A 81 -46.90 23.87 -17.71
N ASN A 82 -47.40 24.91 -18.38
CA ASN A 82 -47.82 24.87 -19.78
C ASN A 82 -46.67 24.30 -20.64
N SER A 83 -46.98 23.35 -21.53
CA SER A 83 -46.03 22.69 -22.44
C SER A 83 -45.13 23.65 -23.21
N GLN A 84 -45.59 24.88 -23.47
CA GLN A 84 -44.76 25.93 -24.06
C GLN A 84 -43.58 26.34 -23.17
N PHE A 85 -43.76 26.44 -21.85
CA PHE A 85 -42.69 26.81 -20.93
C PHE A 85 -41.67 25.68 -20.75
N TYR A 86 -42.12 24.42 -20.85
CA TYR A 86 -41.20 23.27 -20.90
C TYR A 86 -40.33 23.31 -22.15
N GLU A 87 -40.91 23.53 -23.33
CA GLU A 87 -40.16 23.69 -24.57
C GLU A 87 -39.23 24.89 -24.55
N ASP A 88 -39.66 26.02 -23.96
CA ASP A 88 -38.81 27.20 -23.81
C ASP A 88 -37.62 26.94 -22.87
N ILE A 89 -37.81 26.19 -21.78
CA ILE A 89 -36.71 25.75 -20.89
C ILE A 89 -35.82 24.75 -21.61
N TYR A 90 -36.38 23.76 -22.28
CA TYR A 90 -35.63 22.73 -23.00
C TYR A 90 -34.76 23.34 -24.10
N GLN A 91 -35.33 24.25 -24.88
CA GLN A 91 -34.60 24.96 -25.92
C GLN A 91 -33.57 25.91 -25.32
N SER A 92 -33.90 26.64 -24.25
CA SER A 92 -32.94 27.52 -23.57
C SER A 92 -31.77 26.76 -22.95
N VAL A 93 -31.99 25.57 -22.40
CA VAL A 93 -30.94 24.70 -21.86
C VAL A 93 -30.11 24.12 -22.99
N THR A 94 -30.74 23.62 -24.05
CA THR A 94 -30.08 23.08 -25.25
C THR A 94 -29.21 24.14 -25.93
N ASP A 95 -29.73 25.35 -26.10
CA ASP A 95 -29.00 26.47 -26.69
C ASP A 95 -27.82 26.88 -25.81
N LYS A 96 -28.00 26.89 -24.47
CA LYS A 96 -26.90 27.20 -23.53
C LYS A 96 -25.83 26.12 -23.53
N VAL A 97 -26.20 24.85 -23.58
CA VAL A 97 -25.27 23.71 -23.68
C VAL A 97 -24.51 23.77 -25.01
N ASN A 98 -25.19 24.04 -26.12
CA ASN A 98 -24.55 24.19 -27.42
C ASN A 98 -23.63 25.42 -27.50
N GLU A 99 -24.01 26.54 -26.87
CA GLU A 99 -23.16 27.72 -26.72
C GLU A 99 -21.91 27.40 -25.88
N MET A 100 -22.06 26.66 -24.77
CA MET A 100 -20.95 26.22 -23.92
C MET A 100 -20.01 25.23 -24.64
N LEU A 101 -20.56 24.32 -25.47
CA LEU A 101 -19.80 23.37 -26.29
C LEU A 101 -19.02 24.09 -27.41
N GLN A 102 -19.64 25.07 -28.08
CA GLN A 102 -19.00 25.84 -29.16
C GLN A 102 -17.93 26.81 -28.66
N ASN A 103 -18.08 27.34 -27.45
CA ASN A 103 -17.11 28.24 -26.83
C ASN A 103 -15.97 27.52 -26.11
N THR A 104 -15.87 26.18 -26.19
CA THR A 104 -14.87 25.37 -25.47
C THR A 104 -14.85 25.61 -23.95
N GLU A 105 -15.97 26.02 -23.36
CA GLU A 105 -16.11 26.09 -21.88
C GLU A 105 -16.38 24.69 -21.28
N PHE A 106 -16.63 23.69 -22.12
CA PHE A 106 -16.61 22.27 -21.79
C PHE A 106 -15.31 21.62 -22.30
N SER A 107 -14.17 22.00 -21.72
CA SER A 107 -13.00 21.13 -21.73
C SER A 107 -13.28 20.01 -20.74
N VAL A 108 -13.63 18.83 -21.26
CA VAL A 108 -13.91 17.66 -20.43
C VAL A 108 -12.58 17.25 -19.79
N TYR A 109 -12.42 17.53 -18.49
CA TYR A 109 -11.30 17.10 -17.63
C TYR A 109 -11.05 15.56 -17.61
N VAL A 110 -11.83 14.78 -18.37
CA VAL A 110 -11.70 13.32 -18.51
C VAL A 110 -10.57 12.95 -19.47
N ASP A 111 -10.30 13.74 -20.52
CA ASP A 111 -9.21 13.42 -21.47
C ASP A 111 -7.83 13.59 -20.80
N ASP A 112 -7.62 14.67 -20.05
CA ASP A 112 -6.35 14.90 -19.35
C ASP A 112 -6.07 13.84 -18.28
N PHE A 113 -7.11 13.46 -17.51
CA PHE A 113 -6.97 12.39 -16.51
C PHE A 113 -6.72 11.03 -17.18
N GLN A 114 -7.48 10.69 -18.22
CA GLN A 114 -7.28 9.45 -18.96
C GLN A 114 -5.89 9.40 -19.61
N GLN A 115 -5.40 10.52 -20.13
CA GLN A 115 -4.05 10.63 -20.68
C GLN A 115 -2.99 10.45 -19.60
N GLN A 116 -3.15 11.06 -18.42
CA GLN A 116 -2.26 10.82 -17.27
C GLN A 116 -2.23 9.34 -16.89
N LEU A 117 -3.37 8.66 -16.88
CA LEU A 117 -3.40 7.21 -16.63
C LEU A 117 -2.62 6.45 -17.70
N TYR A 118 -2.77 6.79 -18.99
CA TYR A 118 -2.01 6.15 -20.07
C TYR A 118 -0.51 6.38 -19.93
N ASP A 119 -0.08 7.60 -19.62
CA ASP A 119 1.33 7.94 -19.45
C ASP A 119 1.95 7.15 -18.28
N VAL A 120 1.24 7.01 -17.16
CA VAL A 120 1.70 6.20 -16.02
C VAL A 120 1.73 4.71 -16.36
N ILE A 121 0.75 4.20 -17.12
CA ILE A 121 0.72 2.79 -17.55
C ILE A 121 1.91 2.50 -18.48
N GLU A 122 2.26 3.40 -19.40
CA GLU A 122 3.41 3.23 -20.28
C GLU A 122 4.73 3.16 -19.50
N ILE A 123 4.87 3.98 -18.46
CA ILE A 123 5.99 3.90 -17.52
C ILE A 123 5.98 2.55 -16.80
N ALA A 124 4.83 2.11 -16.28
CA ALA A 124 4.70 0.87 -15.54
C ALA A 124 5.05 -0.36 -16.41
N ASP A 125 4.55 -0.43 -17.64
CA ASP A 125 4.77 -1.54 -18.57
C ASP A 125 6.25 -1.75 -18.94
N SER A 126 7.03 -0.67 -18.89
CA SER A 126 8.44 -0.64 -19.27
C SER A 126 9.43 -0.60 -18.10
N SER A 127 8.94 -0.38 -16.87
CA SER A 127 9.79 -0.32 -15.66
C SER A 127 9.46 -1.38 -14.60
N VAL A 128 8.31 -2.05 -14.67
CA VAL A 128 7.91 -3.10 -13.72
C VAL A 128 8.19 -4.48 -14.32
N LEU A 129 9.01 -5.26 -13.62
CA LEU A 129 9.46 -6.58 -14.05
C LEU A 129 9.02 -7.66 -13.06
N GLY A 130 8.92 -8.90 -13.54
CA GLY A 130 8.72 -10.06 -12.68
C GLY A 130 10.00 -10.38 -11.93
N VAL A 131 9.89 -10.82 -10.68
CA VAL A 131 11.02 -11.30 -9.88
C VAL A 131 10.76 -12.74 -9.49
N VAL A 132 11.72 -13.62 -9.77
CA VAL A 132 11.65 -15.03 -9.39
C VAL A 132 12.88 -15.36 -8.54
N SER A 133 12.63 -15.98 -7.38
CA SER A 133 13.67 -16.50 -6.50
C SER A 133 13.67 -18.02 -6.50
N TYR A 134 14.85 -18.62 -6.61
CA TYR A 134 15.04 -20.06 -6.72
C TYR A 134 15.87 -20.58 -5.57
N LEU A 135 15.50 -21.75 -5.04
CA LEU A 135 16.37 -22.57 -4.21
C LEU A 135 16.86 -23.75 -5.06
N GLY A 136 18.09 -23.65 -5.56
CA GLY A 136 18.56 -24.56 -6.61
C GLY A 136 17.77 -24.33 -7.90
N THR A 137 17.00 -25.33 -8.35
CA THR A 137 16.15 -25.22 -9.56
C THR A 137 14.66 -25.04 -9.24
N GLU A 138 14.29 -25.02 -7.96
CA GLU A 138 12.90 -24.89 -7.54
C GLU A 138 12.57 -23.42 -7.28
N ALA A 139 11.53 -22.89 -7.94
CA ALA A 139 11.03 -21.54 -7.65
C ALA A 139 10.40 -21.50 -6.25
N LYS A 140 10.83 -20.55 -5.43
CA LYS A 140 10.38 -20.36 -4.03
C LYS A 140 9.59 -19.07 -3.84
N GLY A 141 9.97 -18.01 -4.53
CA GLY A 141 9.26 -16.73 -4.49
C GLY A 141 9.01 -16.21 -5.90
N VAL A 142 7.81 -15.66 -6.10
CA VAL A 142 7.44 -14.96 -7.33
C VAL A 142 6.75 -13.66 -6.94
N GLY A 143 7.21 -12.56 -7.50
CA GLY A 143 6.66 -11.23 -7.24
C GLY A 143 7.00 -10.27 -8.38
N SER A 144 6.98 -8.99 -8.05
CA SER A 144 7.29 -7.90 -8.96
C SER A 144 8.44 -7.06 -8.43
N GLY A 145 8.99 -6.24 -9.31
CA GLY A 145 9.91 -5.19 -8.90
C GLY A 145 9.92 -4.04 -9.89
N VAL A 146 10.39 -2.88 -9.43
CA VAL A 146 10.46 -1.65 -10.23
C VAL A 146 11.90 -1.25 -10.47
N VAL A 147 12.25 -0.99 -11.73
CA VAL A 147 13.57 -0.49 -12.12
C VAL A 147 13.69 0.98 -11.76
N TYR A 148 14.68 1.33 -10.94
CA TYR A 148 14.86 2.69 -10.42
C TYR A 148 16.19 3.34 -10.79
N ARG A 149 17.15 2.56 -11.33
CA ARG A 149 18.45 3.08 -11.76
C ARG A 149 19.08 2.24 -12.87
N TYR A 150 19.81 2.91 -13.74
CA TYR A 150 20.73 2.29 -14.71
C TYR A 150 22.13 2.90 -14.55
N ASP A 151 23.14 2.05 -14.58
CA ASP A 151 24.55 2.46 -14.59
C ASP A 151 25.13 2.21 -15.98
N GLU A 152 25.36 3.27 -16.73
CA GLU A 152 25.90 3.22 -18.10
C GLU A 152 27.30 2.60 -18.19
N GLN A 153 28.11 2.68 -17.13
CA GLN A 153 29.49 2.16 -17.15
C GLN A 153 29.51 0.65 -16.96
N THR A 154 28.65 0.16 -16.08
CA THR A 154 28.58 -1.26 -15.76
C THR A 154 27.50 -2.00 -16.53
N GLU A 155 26.61 -1.27 -17.20
CA GLU A 155 25.41 -1.74 -17.91
C GLU A 155 24.41 -2.49 -17.02
N TYR A 156 24.47 -2.23 -15.70
CA TYR A 156 23.53 -2.82 -14.75
C TYR A 156 22.31 -1.94 -14.58
N TYR A 157 21.15 -2.58 -14.63
CA TYR A 157 19.91 -2.05 -14.09
C TYR A 157 19.77 -2.47 -12.64
N TYR A 158 19.13 -1.62 -11.84
CA TYR A 158 18.86 -1.85 -10.43
C TYR A 158 17.35 -1.80 -10.20
N LEU A 159 16.86 -2.78 -9.45
CA LEU A 159 15.44 -3.05 -9.28
C LEU A 159 15.11 -3.22 -7.80
N ILE A 160 14.05 -2.54 -7.37
CA ILE A 160 13.48 -2.63 -6.03
C ILE A 160 12.45 -3.76 -6.04
N THR A 161 12.47 -4.60 -5.01
CA THR A 161 11.41 -5.58 -4.72
C THR A 161 11.26 -5.74 -3.21
N ASN A 162 10.36 -6.61 -2.74
CA ASN A 162 10.30 -6.93 -1.32
C ASN A 162 11.34 -7.98 -0.91
N HIS A 163 11.81 -7.91 0.33
CA HIS A 163 12.69 -8.93 0.89
C HIS A 163 11.99 -10.30 0.92
N HIS A 164 10.71 -10.37 1.27
CA HIS A 164 10.00 -11.65 1.32
C HIS A 164 9.89 -12.38 -0.03
N VAL A 165 10.01 -11.66 -1.15
CA VAL A 165 10.03 -12.26 -2.50
C VAL A 165 11.35 -13.01 -2.74
N VAL A 166 12.46 -12.54 -2.15
CA VAL A 166 13.81 -13.10 -2.34
C VAL A 166 14.27 -14.00 -1.19
N LYS A 167 13.67 -13.91 0.00
CA LYS A 167 14.17 -14.51 1.26
C LYS A 167 14.46 -16.02 1.21
N GLU A 168 13.71 -16.80 0.42
CA GLU A 168 13.83 -18.26 0.36
C GLU A 168 14.72 -18.76 -0.77
N GLY A 169 15.15 -17.85 -1.66
CA GLY A 169 15.99 -18.17 -2.81
C GLY A 169 17.47 -17.89 -2.56
N ASN A 170 18.31 -18.57 -3.32
CA ASN A 170 19.75 -18.32 -3.42
C ASN A 170 20.20 -17.97 -4.84
N ASN A 171 19.29 -18.02 -5.82
CA ASN A 171 19.48 -17.53 -7.18
C ASN A 171 18.25 -16.72 -7.58
N PHE A 172 18.43 -15.69 -8.40
CA PHE A 172 17.36 -14.76 -8.75
C PHE A 172 17.35 -14.53 -10.26
N SER A 173 16.15 -14.37 -10.82
CA SER A 173 15.96 -13.85 -12.17
C SER A 173 14.95 -12.71 -12.18
N VAL A 174 15.14 -11.80 -13.15
CA VAL A 174 14.11 -10.84 -13.55
C VAL A 174 13.48 -11.33 -14.84
N ALA A 175 12.15 -11.27 -14.90
CA ALA A 175 11.36 -11.74 -16.02
C ALA A 175 10.67 -10.58 -16.72
N PHE A 176 10.59 -10.66 -18.04
CA PHE A 176 9.93 -9.69 -18.91
C PHE A 176 8.59 -10.21 -19.43
N SER A 177 7.78 -9.32 -19.99
CA SER A 177 6.45 -9.63 -20.56
C SER A 177 6.48 -10.68 -21.68
N ASP A 178 7.59 -10.77 -22.41
CA ASP A 178 7.80 -11.78 -23.45
C ASP A 178 8.32 -13.13 -22.89
N SER A 179 8.25 -13.32 -21.57
CA SER A 179 8.72 -14.51 -20.84
C SER A 179 10.22 -14.76 -20.88
N SER A 180 11.02 -13.82 -21.39
CA SER A 180 12.48 -13.91 -21.23
C SER A 180 12.88 -13.64 -19.78
N GLU A 181 13.92 -14.34 -19.33
CA GLU A 181 14.47 -14.20 -17.98
C GLU A 181 15.96 -13.87 -18.03
N TYR A 182 16.38 -12.98 -17.14
CA TYR A 182 17.77 -12.56 -16.98
C TYR A 182 18.21 -12.81 -15.56
N VAL A 183 19.41 -13.36 -15.39
CA VAL A 183 20.00 -13.59 -14.07
C VAL A 183 20.18 -12.26 -13.36
N ALA A 184 19.80 -12.25 -12.09
CA ALA A 184 19.91 -11.10 -11.21
C ALA A 184 20.74 -11.43 -9.97
N ASP A 185 21.54 -10.47 -9.52
CA ASP A 185 22.30 -10.55 -8.29
C ASP A 185 21.60 -9.75 -7.19
N LEU A 186 21.47 -10.33 -6.00
CA LEU A 186 21.01 -9.62 -4.81
C LEU A 186 22.14 -8.76 -4.24
N ILE A 187 21.92 -7.45 -4.19
CA ILE A 187 22.91 -6.48 -3.69
C ILE A 187 22.82 -6.34 -2.17
N GLY A 188 21.59 -6.23 -1.68
CA GLY A 188 21.30 -6.06 -0.26
C GLY A 188 19.79 -6.11 -0.04
N TYR A 189 19.42 -6.26 1.23
CA TYR A 189 18.03 -6.25 1.65
C TYR A 189 17.93 -5.73 3.07
N ASP A 190 16.72 -5.31 3.42
CA ASP A 190 16.30 -4.94 4.76
C ASP A 190 15.13 -5.81 5.19
N THR A 191 15.31 -6.60 6.25
CA THR A 191 14.27 -7.49 6.76
C THR A 191 13.15 -6.76 7.47
N GLU A 192 13.44 -5.60 8.05
CA GLU A 192 12.51 -4.84 8.89
C GLU A 192 11.58 -4.02 8.02
N VAL A 193 12.15 -3.39 7.00
CA VAL A 193 11.42 -2.60 5.99
C VAL A 193 10.75 -3.48 4.94
N ASP A 194 11.20 -4.73 4.79
CA ASP A 194 10.79 -5.67 3.74
C ASP A 194 11.13 -5.20 2.32
N ILE A 195 12.37 -4.73 2.12
CA ILE A 195 12.88 -4.26 0.82
C ILE A 195 14.14 -5.03 0.43
N ALA A 196 14.29 -5.33 -0.85
CA ALA A 196 15.51 -5.90 -1.43
C ALA A 196 15.86 -5.21 -2.75
N ILE A 197 17.15 -5.10 -3.02
CA ILE A 197 17.68 -4.53 -4.26
C ILE A 197 18.39 -5.60 -5.06
N LEU A 198 17.90 -5.83 -6.28
CA LEU A 198 18.53 -6.68 -7.27
C LEU A 198 19.25 -5.82 -8.32
N LYS A 199 20.30 -6.37 -8.93
CA LYS A 199 20.85 -5.85 -10.19
C LYS A 199 20.84 -6.91 -11.27
N PHE A 200 20.72 -6.50 -12.52
CA PHE A 200 20.76 -7.39 -13.66
C PHE A 200 21.27 -6.68 -14.93
N LYS A 201 21.67 -7.46 -15.93
CA LYS A 201 21.98 -6.95 -17.27
C LYS A 201 20.97 -7.49 -18.27
N ALA A 202 20.50 -6.63 -19.16
CA ALA A 202 19.58 -6.98 -20.25
C ALA A 202 19.92 -6.17 -21.51
N ALA A 203 21.13 -6.38 -22.06
CA ALA A 203 21.67 -5.55 -23.14
C ALA A 203 20.90 -5.66 -24.47
N ASP A 204 20.16 -6.75 -24.66
CA ASP A 204 19.33 -7.02 -25.84
C ASP A 204 17.87 -6.55 -25.68
N LYS A 205 17.50 -6.00 -24.52
CA LYS A 205 16.16 -5.46 -24.28
C LYS A 205 16.08 -3.98 -24.60
N PRO A 206 15.28 -3.58 -25.61
CA PRO A 206 14.99 -2.17 -25.83
C PRO A 206 14.05 -1.66 -24.73
N ASN A 207 14.16 -0.37 -24.40
CA ASN A 207 13.14 0.41 -23.70
C ASN A 207 12.84 -0.02 -22.25
N ILE A 208 13.88 -0.28 -21.43
CA ILE A 208 13.70 -0.37 -19.97
C ILE A 208 13.63 1.05 -19.42
N THR A 209 12.49 1.41 -18.86
CA THR A 209 12.27 2.73 -18.25
C THR A 209 12.80 2.74 -16.82
N ILE A 210 13.43 3.85 -16.44
CA ILE A 210 13.88 4.11 -15.08
C ILE A 210 12.77 4.90 -14.39
N SER A 211 12.09 4.28 -13.43
CA SER A 211 11.03 4.94 -12.66
C SER A 211 11.61 6.03 -11.75
N ASP A 212 11.02 7.21 -11.79
CA ASP A 212 11.31 8.28 -10.84
C ASP A 212 10.74 7.94 -9.47
N LEU A 213 11.54 8.13 -8.42
CA LEU A 213 11.11 7.94 -7.04
C LEU A 213 10.67 9.29 -6.47
N SER A 214 9.38 9.44 -6.10
CA SER A 214 8.81 10.71 -5.64
C SER A 214 9.64 11.34 -4.53
N THR A 215 9.90 12.64 -4.65
CA THR A 215 10.58 13.46 -3.62
C THR A 215 9.61 14.20 -2.71
N SER A 216 8.31 14.05 -2.95
CA SER A 216 7.26 14.71 -2.18
C SER A 216 6.80 13.83 -1.02
N ASN A 217 6.98 14.34 0.20
CA ASN A 217 6.52 13.70 1.42
C ASN A 217 5.04 14.01 1.72
N ASN A 218 4.41 14.87 0.90
CA ASN A 218 3.04 15.35 1.14
C ASN A 218 2.01 14.42 0.49
N LEU A 219 2.01 13.15 0.88
CA LEU A 219 0.87 12.30 0.57
C LEU A 219 -0.34 12.77 1.38
N THR A 220 -1.50 12.78 0.73
CA THR A 220 -2.78 13.07 1.39
C THR A 220 -3.81 12.05 0.95
N LYS A 221 -4.80 11.81 1.82
CA LYS A 221 -5.89 10.88 1.50
C LYS A 221 -6.68 11.39 0.30
N GLY A 222 -7.13 10.47 -0.55
CA GLY A 222 -7.89 10.77 -1.76
C GLY A 222 -7.05 11.05 -3.02
N ILE A 223 -5.71 11.04 -2.92
CA ILE A 223 -4.84 11.05 -4.11
C ILE A 223 -5.01 9.74 -4.87
N PHE A 224 -5.17 9.82 -6.19
CA PHE A 224 -5.19 8.65 -7.07
C PHE A 224 -3.83 7.95 -7.12
N VAL A 225 -3.87 6.63 -7.10
CA VAL A 225 -2.68 5.78 -7.20
C VAL A 225 -2.90 4.67 -8.21
N LEU A 226 -1.85 4.36 -8.97
CA LEU A 226 -1.82 3.21 -9.85
C LEU A 226 -0.88 2.18 -9.27
N SER A 227 -1.40 1.02 -8.87
CA SER A 227 -0.60 -0.11 -8.46
C SER A 227 -0.26 -0.95 -9.69
N SER A 228 1.02 -1.29 -9.86
CA SER A 228 1.46 -2.19 -10.93
C SER A 228 2.17 -3.43 -10.39
N GLY A 229 2.00 -4.55 -11.08
CA GLY A 229 2.68 -5.80 -10.77
C GLY A 229 2.30 -6.94 -11.69
N ASN A 230 2.78 -8.13 -11.34
CA ASN A 230 2.63 -9.37 -12.11
C ASN A 230 1.88 -10.41 -11.24
N PRO A 231 0.54 -10.28 -11.13
CA PRO A 231 -0.24 -11.15 -10.26
C PRO A 231 -0.27 -12.60 -10.76
N SER A 232 -0.36 -13.57 -9.84
CA SER A 232 -0.40 -15.02 -10.12
C SER A 232 0.75 -15.54 -11.00
N GLY A 233 1.94 -14.94 -10.85
CA GLY A 233 3.13 -15.24 -11.62
C GLY A 233 3.25 -14.41 -12.91
N LEU A 234 4.07 -14.88 -13.85
CA LEU A 234 4.29 -14.20 -15.13
C LEU A 234 3.08 -14.22 -16.09
N ASN A 235 1.97 -14.87 -15.68
CA ASN A 235 0.79 -15.07 -16.54
C ASN A 235 -0.03 -13.80 -16.78
N PHE A 236 0.03 -12.83 -15.85
CA PHE A 236 -0.72 -11.58 -15.92
C PHE A 236 0.23 -10.39 -15.90
N PHE A 237 1.32 -10.49 -16.66
CA PHE A 237 2.37 -9.49 -16.70
C PHE A 237 1.83 -8.09 -16.98
N GLY A 238 2.32 -7.08 -16.25
CA GLY A 238 1.94 -5.67 -16.46
C GLY A 238 0.53 -5.33 -15.99
N SER A 239 -0.01 -6.03 -14.99
CA SER A 239 -1.33 -5.70 -14.45
C SER A 239 -1.26 -4.36 -13.71
N VAL A 240 -2.10 -3.42 -14.12
CA VAL A 240 -2.25 -2.11 -13.45
C VAL A 240 -3.65 -1.99 -12.85
N THR A 241 -3.73 -1.52 -11.61
CA THR A 241 -4.99 -1.27 -10.89
C THR A 241 -5.02 0.16 -10.37
N LEU A 242 -6.17 0.82 -10.52
CA LEU A 242 -6.39 2.20 -10.05
C LEU A 242 -7.07 2.18 -8.68
N GLY A 243 -6.68 3.10 -7.81
CA GLY A 243 -7.36 3.37 -6.55
C GLY A 243 -7.00 4.75 -6.00
N ILE A 244 -7.22 4.95 -4.72
CA ILE A 244 -6.86 6.14 -3.95
C ILE A 244 -6.13 5.78 -2.65
N ILE A 245 -5.40 6.74 -2.10
CA ILE A 245 -4.88 6.63 -0.73
C ILE A 245 -6.05 6.76 0.26
N GLY A 246 -6.34 5.68 0.98
CA GLY A 246 -7.35 5.64 2.05
C GLY A 246 -6.80 5.96 3.44
N GLY A 247 -5.50 5.77 3.65
CA GLY A 247 -4.84 5.97 4.94
C GLY A 247 -3.34 6.21 4.81
N LEU A 248 -2.80 6.91 5.78
CA LEU A 248 -1.37 7.10 5.99
C LEU A 248 -1.06 6.65 7.42
N GLU A 249 0.20 6.38 7.71
CA GLU A 249 0.66 6.05 9.07
C GLU A 249 -0.11 4.86 9.66
N ARG A 250 -0.33 3.83 8.83
CA ARG A 250 -0.96 2.60 9.28
C ARG A 250 0.09 1.66 9.84
N LYS A 251 0.01 1.37 11.13
CA LYS A 251 0.66 0.21 11.75
C LYS A 251 -0.16 -1.03 11.42
N ILE A 252 0.46 -2.02 10.80
CA ILE A 252 -0.18 -3.29 10.39
C ILE A 252 0.69 -4.44 10.91
N ASP A 253 0.04 -5.52 11.36
CA ASP A 253 0.66 -6.62 12.11
C ASP A 253 1.35 -6.15 13.40
N ASP A 254 2.19 -7.00 13.98
CA ASP A 254 3.08 -6.69 15.10
C ASP A 254 4.34 -5.89 14.64
N ASN A 255 4.36 -5.37 13.40
CA ASN A 255 5.45 -4.52 12.90
C ASN A 255 5.16 -3.06 13.22
N GLU A 256 5.52 -2.66 14.44
CA GLU A 256 5.32 -1.28 14.92
C GLU A 256 6.29 -0.28 14.26
N TYR A 257 7.27 -0.75 13.49
CA TYR A 257 8.35 0.08 12.94
C TYR A 257 8.01 0.76 11.62
N ILE A 258 7.04 0.25 10.85
CA ILE A 258 6.66 0.82 9.56
C ILE A 258 5.30 1.49 9.62
N ASP A 259 5.28 2.73 9.14
CA ASP A 259 4.06 3.47 8.81
C ASP A 259 3.67 3.22 7.35
N TYR A 260 2.74 2.29 7.13
CA TYR A 260 2.30 1.93 5.77
C TYR A 260 1.36 2.97 5.17
N ILE A 261 1.43 3.10 3.84
CA ILE A 261 0.41 3.77 3.02
C ILE A 261 -0.71 2.75 2.78
N GLN A 262 -1.93 3.10 3.15
CA GLN A 262 -3.13 2.31 2.83
C GLN A 262 -3.79 2.88 1.57
N HIS A 263 -4.16 2.00 0.65
CA HIS A 263 -4.87 2.33 -0.58
C HIS A 263 -5.93 1.27 -0.90
N ASP A 264 -6.84 1.57 -1.82
CA ASP A 264 -7.92 0.67 -2.23
C ASP A 264 -7.75 0.08 -3.65
N SER A 265 -6.64 0.39 -4.33
CA SER A 265 -6.33 -0.25 -5.61
C SER A 265 -6.20 -1.76 -5.41
N ALA A 266 -6.79 -2.54 -6.31
CA ALA A 266 -6.82 -4.00 -6.17
C ALA A 266 -5.39 -4.57 -6.09
N ILE A 267 -5.10 -5.31 -5.01
CA ILE A 267 -3.86 -6.01 -4.77
C ILE A 267 -4.11 -7.51 -4.79
N ASN A 268 -3.38 -8.20 -5.65
CA ASN A 268 -3.41 -9.65 -5.76
C ASN A 268 -2.02 -10.23 -5.46
N PRO A 269 -1.92 -11.51 -5.06
CA PRO A 269 -0.63 -12.20 -4.96
C PRO A 269 0.17 -12.04 -6.25
N GLY A 270 1.39 -11.52 -6.15
CA GLY A 270 2.27 -11.20 -7.28
C GLY A 270 2.50 -9.69 -7.52
N ASN A 271 1.64 -8.82 -6.98
CA ASN A 271 1.91 -7.38 -6.94
C ASN A 271 2.97 -7.00 -5.89
N SER A 272 3.28 -7.89 -4.93
CA SER A 272 4.36 -7.69 -3.95
C SER A 272 5.66 -7.30 -4.63
N GLY A 273 6.26 -6.21 -4.15
CA GLY A 273 7.50 -5.64 -4.66
C GLY A 273 7.30 -4.71 -5.86
N GLY A 274 6.11 -4.71 -6.46
CA GLY A 274 5.72 -3.74 -7.49
C GLY A 274 5.39 -2.37 -6.88
N PRO A 275 5.39 -1.31 -7.70
CA PRO A 275 5.20 0.07 -7.23
C PRO A 275 3.72 0.45 -7.11
N ILE A 276 3.47 1.45 -6.27
CA ILE A 276 2.34 2.37 -6.44
C ILE A 276 2.86 3.70 -6.99
N TYR A 277 2.26 4.16 -8.09
CA TYR A 277 2.55 5.42 -8.75
C TYR A 277 1.52 6.49 -8.40
N ASN A 278 1.95 7.75 -8.34
CA ASN A 278 1.04 8.89 -8.44
C ASN A 278 0.70 9.19 -9.92
N LEU A 279 -0.17 10.16 -10.18
CA LEU A 279 -0.55 10.56 -11.55
C LEU A 279 0.57 11.24 -12.35
N ASN A 280 1.71 11.56 -11.74
CA ASN A 280 2.90 12.05 -12.45
C ASN A 280 3.80 10.89 -12.91
N GLY A 281 3.48 9.63 -12.58
CA GLY A 281 4.32 8.48 -12.88
C GLY A 281 5.48 8.29 -11.91
N GLU A 282 5.48 9.01 -10.78
CA GLU A 282 6.49 8.85 -9.74
C GLU A 282 6.07 7.75 -8.77
N VAL A 283 7.01 6.87 -8.41
CA VAL A 283 6.79 5.84 -7.38
C VAL A 283 6.67 6.52 -6.02
N ILE A 284 5.55 6.32 -5.35
CA ILE A 284 5.28 6.84 -4.00
C ILE A 284 5.33 5.76 -2.92
N GLY A 285 5.40 4.48 -3.31
CA GLY A 285 5.59 3.36 -2.40
C GLY A 285 5.72 2.01 -3.12
N ILE A 286 5.98 0.96 -2.35
CA ILE A 286 6.15 -0.41 -2.83
C ILE A 286 5.11 -1.32 -2.19
N ASN A 287 4.31 -2.00 -3.00
CA ASN A 287 3.23 -2.88 -2.57
C ASN A 287 3.70 -4.04 -1.71
N VAL A 288 2.96 -4.34 -0.64
CA VAL A 288 3.17 -5.52 0.23
C VAL A 288 1.91 -6.38 0.20
N SER A 289 1.81 -7.32 -0.75
CA SER A 289 0.56 -8.06 -0.98
C SER A 289 0.19 -9.01 0.16
N LYS A 290 1.13 -9.37 1.03
CA LYS A 290 0.85 -10.21 2.21
C LYS A 290 -0.08 -9.52 3.22
N LEU A 291 -0.07 -8.18 3.25
CA LEU A 291 -0.88 -7.38 4.17
C LEU A 291 -2.29 -7.09 3.62
N ALA A 292 -2.54 -7.43 2.36
CA ALA A 292 -3.89 -7.41 1.81
C ALA A 292 -4.68 -8.58 2.39
N ASP A 293 -5.32 -8.35 3.53
CA ASP A 293 -6.13 -9.36 4.20
C ASP A 293 -7.35 -9.72 3.33
N THR A 294 -7.55 -11.01 3.09
CA THR A 294 -8.73 -11.51 2.36
C THR A 294 -10.03 -11.35 3.16
N SER A 295 -9.94 -11.01 4.46
CA SER A 295 -11.11 -10.74 5.31
C SER A 295 -11.75 -9.37 5.08
N ILE A 296 -11.01 -8.41 4.51
CA ILE A 296 -11.51 -7.05 4.24
C ILE A 296 -11.08 -6.64 2.82
N GLU A 297 -12.03 -6.75 1.90
CA GLU A 297 -11.87 -6.33 0.51
C GLU A 297 -11.54 -4.83 0.40
N GLY A 298 -10.64 -4.47 -0.52
CA GLY A 298 -10.28 -3.08 -0.79
C GLY A 298 -9.28 -2.45 0.17
N MET A 299 -8.49 -3.24 0.91
CA MET A 299 -7.35 -2.73 1.69
C MET A 299 -6.02 -3.26 1.17
N GLY A 300 -5.32 -2.43 0.40
CA GLY A 300 -3.92 -2.61 0.02
C GLY A 300 -2.99 -1.78 0.90
N PHE A 301 -1.74 -2.23 1.01
CA PHE A 301 -0.69 -1.55 1.77
C PHE A 301 0.60 -1.46 0.97
N ALA A 302 1.28 -0.32 1.12
CA ALA A 302 2.57 -0.06 0.50
C ALA A 302 3.57 0.56 1.48
N ILE A 303 4.84 0.19 1.35
CA ILE A 303 5.96 0.79 2.08
C ILE A 303 6.21 2.19 1.48
N PRO A 304 6.23 3.27 2.27
CA PRO A 304 6.47 4.62 1.75
C PRO A 304 7.81 4.76 1.05
N ILE A 305 7.85 5.49 -0.08
CA ILE A 305 9.07 5.61 -0.88
C ILE A 305 10.24 6.25 -0.13
N ASP A 306 10.00 7.14 0.83
CA ASP A 306 11.06 7.75 1.64
C ASP A 306 11.83 6.72 2.46
N LEU A 307 11.12 5.71 2.98
CA LEU A 307 11.74 4.62 3.73
C LEU A 307 12.52 3.70 2.78
N VAL A 308 11.98 3.42 1.58
CA VAL A 308 12.68 2.67 0.54
C VAL A 308 13.97 3.38 0.10
N LYS A 309 13.94 4.70 -0.06
CA LYS A 309 15.12 5.51 -0.41
C LYS A 309 16.22 5.42 0.64
N ARG A 310 15.87 5.42 1.94
CA ARG A 310 16.85 5.21 3.02
C ARG A 310 17.51 3.83 2.92
N VAL A 311 16.73 2.79 2.64
CA VAL A 311 17.27 1.43 2.40
C VAL A 311 18.23 1.42 1.21
N ILE A 312 17.83 2.04 0.08
CA ILE A 312 18.68 2.14 -1.12
C ILE A 312 19.99 2.86 -0.80
N GLU A 313 19.94 3.99 -0.11
CA GLU A 313 21.14 4.76 0.26
C GLU A 313 22.11 3.93 1.11
N ARG A 314 21.59 3.19 2.11
CA ARG A 314 22.38 2.28 2.94
C ARG A 314 22.98 1.12 2.13
N ILE A 315 22.26 0.63 1.13
CA ILE A 315 22.79 -0.43 0.26
C ILE A 315 23.88 0.11 -0.67
N GLU A 316 23.67 1.28 -1.27
CA GLU A 316 24.61 1.88 -2.22
C GLU A 316 25.89 2.38 -1.54
N ASN A 317 25.81 2.83 -0.29
CA ASN A 317 26.99 3.23 0.49
C ASN A 317 27.69 2.03 1.18
N GLY A 318 27.09 0.84 1.13
CA GLY A 318 27.66 -0.41 1.65
C GLY A 318 27.43 -0.68 3.14
N THR A 319 26.68 0.17 3.85
CA THR A 319 26.31 -0.05 5.27
C THR A 319 25.22 -1.13 5.42
N LEU A 320 24.48 -1.43 4.35
CA LEU A 320 23.50 -2.51 4.28
C LEU A 320 23.80 -3.46 3.11
N THR A 321 24.04 -4.73 3.40
CA THR A 321 24.37 -5.77 2.43
C THR A 321 23.65 -7.06 2.79
N VAL A 322 23.76 -8.08 1.93
CA VAL A 322 23.21 -9.42 2.22
C VAL A 322 23.80 -10.10 3.47
N ASN A 323 24.93 -9.59 3.99
CA ASN A 323 25.61 -10.11 5.17
C ASN A 323 25.51 -9.14 6.37
N THR A 324 24.80 -8.02 6.24
CA THR A 324 24.68 -7.05 7.33
C THR A 324 23.83 -7.64 8.45
N ILE A 325 24.35 -7.59 9.66
CA ILE A 325 23.63 -7.96 10.89
C ILE A 325 23.08 -6.66 11.48
N MET A 326 21.76 -6.58 11.59
CA MET A 326 21.10 -5.40 12.16
C MET A 326 21.42 -5.31 13.65
N PRO A 327 21.98 -4.19 14.13
CA PRO A 327 22.29 -4.03 15.55
C PRO A 327 21.01 -4.03 16.37
N ARG A 328 20.96 -4.85 17.40
CA ARG A 328 19.86 -4.90 18.37
C ARG A 328 20.41 -5.04 19.78
N LEU A 329 19.68 -4.49 20.73
CA LEU A 329 19.95 -4.70 22.15
C LEU A 329 19.61 -6.14 22.59
N GLY A 330 18.73 -6.82 21.84
CA GLY A 330 18.37 -8.20 22.12
C GLY A 330 17.57 -8.36 23.41
N ALA A 331 16.59 -7.49 23.60
CA ALA A 331 15.59 -7.60 24.65
C ALA A 331 14.19 -7.43 24.06
N LEU A 332 13.19 -7.88 24.80
CA LEU A 332 11.79 -7.61 24.55
C LEU A 332 11.33 -6.52 25.51
N TYR A 333 10.41 -5.66 25.06
CA TYR A 333 10.01 -4.49 25.82
C TYR A 333 8.49 -4.45 26.03
N TYR A 334 8.09 -3.81 27.12
CA TYR A 334 6.81 -3.15 27.22
C TYR A 334 7.04 -1.67 26.92
N GLU A 335 6.32 -1.13 25.95
CA GLU A 335 6.27 0.32 25.76
C GLU A 335 5.61 0.95 26.98
N VAL A 336 6.22 2.02 27.50
CA VAL A 336 5.59 2.88 28.50
C VAL A 336 4.71 3.87 27.74
N PRO A 337 3.37 3.68 27.71
CA PRO A 337 2.56 4.49 26.82
C PRO A 337 2.44 5.90 27.40
N ASN A 338 2.60 6.91 26.56
CA ASN A 338 2.42 8.33 26.88
C ASN A 338 1.03 8.68 27.49
N TYR A 339 0.10 7.72 27.61
CA TYR A 339 -1.31 7.93 27.91
C TYR A 339 -1.84 7.22 29.19
N TYR A 340 -1.01 6.55 30.01
CA TYR A 340 -1.50 5.90 31.24
C TYR A 340 -1.36 6.73 32.53
N ASN A 341 -2.34 6.49 33.41
CA ASN A 341 -2.69 7.21 34.63
C ASN A 341 -1.51 7.42 35.61
N ASN A 342 -1.29 8.68 36.01
CA ASN A 342 -0.60 9.06 37.24
C ASN A 342 0.84 8.54 37.42
N GLY A 343 1.57 8.22 36.34
CA GLY A 343 2.95 7.74 36.41
C GLY A 343 3.07 6.27 36.82
N GLN A 344 2.12 5.42 36.45
CA GLN A 344 2.14 3.99 36.73
C GLN A 344 1.99 3.15 35.45
N VAL A 345 2.65 1.99 35.42
CA VAL A 345 2.52 1.01 34.34
C VAL A 345 2.17 -0.37 34.90
N SER A 346 1.16 -1.02 34.30
CA SER A 346 0.77 -2.38 34.67
C SER A 346 1.33 -3.39 33.65
N VAL A 347 2.24 -4.24 34.09
CA VAL A 347 2.95 -5.21 33.25
C VAL A 347 2.77 -6.64 33.77
N LYS A 348 3.02 -7.63 32.92
CA LYS A 348 2.98 -9.06 33.26
C LYS A 348 4.30 -9.71 32.86
N ASN A 349 4.50 -10.95 33.29
CA ASN A 349 5.58 -11.83 32.84
C ASN A 349 7.02 -11.37 33.16
N LEU A 350 7.23 -10.30 33.94
CA LEU A 350 8.57 -9.90 34.35
C LEU A 350 9.30 -11.03 35.08
N ILE A 351 10.61 -11.12 34.85
CA ILE A 351 11.52 -11.99 35.59
C ILE A 351 12.04 -11.19 36.78
N ILE A 352 11.53 -11.49 37.97
CA ILE A 352 11.92 -10.85 39.23
C ILE A 352 12.58 -11.89 40.12
N ASN A 353 13.77 -11.58 40.66
CA ASN A 353 14.57 -12.53 41.46
C ASN A 353 14.78 -13.89 40.79
N GLY A 354 14.92 -13.91 39.45
CA GLY A 354 15.12 -15.13 38.67
C GLY A 354 13.86 -16.00 38.44
N ALA A 355 12.68 -15.52 38.83
CA ALA A 355 11.41 -16.21 38.59
C ALA A 355 10.46 -15.37 37.73
N ARG A 356 9.82 -16.00 36.74
CA ARG A 356 8.82 -15.35 35.89
C ARG A 356 7.51 -15.15 36.67
N ARG A 357 7.07 -13.90 36.78
CA ARG A 357 5.82 -13.50 37.45
C ARG A 357 4.69 -13.40 36.43
N THR A 358 3.74 -14.32 36.46
CA THR A 358 2.62 -14.35 35.50
C THR A 358 1.45 -13.43 35.91
N ASP A 359 1.44 -12.99 37.17
CA ASP A 359 0.52 -11.99 37.69
C ASP A 359 0.84 -10.58 37.18
N ALA A 360 -0.20 -9.73 37.08
CA ALA A 360 0.01 -8.32 36.74
C ALA A 360 0.63 -7.59 37.93
N ILE A 361 1.72 -6.87 37.67
CA ILE A 361 2.42 -6.01 38.62
C ILE A 361 2.23 -4.58 38.14
N THR A 362 1.89 -3.68 39.07
CA THR A 362 1.86 -2.24 38.79
C THR A 362 3.12 -1.63 39.35
N LEU A 363 3.87 -0.92 38.51
CA LEU A 363 5.11 -0.24 38.85
C LEU A 363 4.87 1.27 38.79
N ASP A 364 5.34 1.98 39.81
CA ASP A 364 5.42 3.44 39.80
C ASP A 364 6.63 3.84 38.96
N LEU A 365 6.42 4.61 37.90
CA LEU A 365 7.48 5.09 37.03
C LEU A 365 8.35 6.13 37.76
N PRO A 366 9.64 6.26 37.39
CA PRO A 366 10.49 7.32 37.91
C PRO A 366 9.88 8.71 37.70
N SER A 367 10.06 9.60 38.67
CA SER A 367 9.48 10.95 38.62
C SER A 367 9.89 11.70 37.35
N GLY A 368 8.90 12.09 36.54
CA GLY A 368 9.11 12.85 35.29
C GLY A 368 9.46 11.98 34.09
N ILE A 369 9.36 10.64 34.20
CA ILE A 369 9.48 9.70 33.10
C ILE A 369 8.11 9.07 32.85
N ASP A 370 7.55 9.33 31.68
CA ASP A 370 6.28 8.79 31.18
C ASP A 370 6.45 8.10 29.81
N TYR A 371 7.69 7.77 29.46
CA TYR A 371 8.12 7.18 28.19
C TYR A 371 9.27 6.19 28.40
N GLY A 372 9.62 5.44 27.36
CA GLY A 372 10.76 4.53 27.34
C GLY A 372 10.39 3.05 27.18
N LEU A 373 11.43 2.22 27.21
CA LEU A 373 11.36 0.79 27.01
C LEU A 373 11.56 0.05 28.32
N LEU A 374 10.49 -0.51 28.86
CA LEU A 374 10.56 -1.36 30.04
C LEU A 374 10.97 -2.77 29.62
N VAL A 375 12.14 -3.21 30.05
CA VAL A 375 12.71 -4.51 29.68
C VAL A 375 11.84 -5.64 30.26
N TYR A 376 11.21 -6.41 29.39
CA TYR A 376 10.41 -7.57 29.77
C TYR A 376 11.26 -8.84 29.83
N ASP A 377 12.11 -9.05 28.83
CA ASP A 377 12.94 -10.24 28.72
C ASP A 377 14.24 -9.92 28.00
N ILE A 378 15.30 -10.68 28.28
CA ILE A 378 16.59 -10.52 27.61
C ILE A 378 16.90 -11.80 26.84
N ILE A 379 17.16 -11.64 25.55
CA ILE A 379 17.41 -12.74 24.63
C ILE A 379 18.82 -13.24 24.86
N THR A 380 18.95 -14.55 25.11
CA THR A 380 20.24 -15.21 25.35
C THR A 380 21.21 -14.98 24.19
N LEU A 381 22.47 -14.71 24.53
CA LEU A 381 23.59 -14.51 23.59
C LEU A 381 23.52 -13.23 22.74
N GLN A 382 22.59 -12.32 23.05
CA GLN A 382 22.53 -11.00 22.40
C GLN A 382 23.19 -9.91 23.26
N THR A 383 23.29 -8.69 22.72
CA THR A 383 23.94 -7.51 23.31
C THR A 383 23.70 -7.33 24.81
N LEU A 384 22.45 -7.38 25.29
CA LEU A 384 22.14 -7.13 26.71
C LEU A 384 22.39 -8.32 27.66
N TYR A 385 22.58 -9.55 27.15
CA TYR A 385 22.56 -10.78 27.95
C TYR A 385 23.57 -10.83 29.10
N ASN A 386 24.77 -10.25 28.90
CA ASN A 386 25.84 -10.24 29.91
C ASN A 386 26.05 -8.84 30.53
N THR A 387 25.02 -8.01 30.51
CA THR A 387 25.05 -6.67 31.09
C THR A 387 24.37 -6.66 32.48
N PRO A 388 24.54 -5.59 33.27
CA PRO A 388 23.78 -5.43 34.52
C PRO A 388 22.28 -5.17 34.30
N ILE A 389 21.88 -4.78 33.08
CA ILE A 389 20.48 -4.50 32.74
C ILE A 389 19.70 -5.82 32.79
N LYS A 390 18.52 -5.79 33.40
CA LYS A 390 17.67 -6.96 33.65
C LYS A 390 16.20 -6.67 33.36
N SER A 391 15.39 -7.72 33.34
CA SER A 391 13.93 -7.59 33.32
C SER A 391 13.44 -6.66 34.43
N GLY A 392 12.53 -5.75 34.11
CA GLY A 392 11.97 -4.73 34.98
C GLY A 392 12.63 -3.36 34.84
N ASP A 393 13.88 -3.30 34.38
CA ASP A 393 14.59 -2.03 34.19
C ASP A 393 13.96 -1.20 33.06
N LEU A 394 14.03 0.13 33.19
CA LEU A 394 13.44 1.07 32.24
C LEU A 394 14.53 1.83 31.48
N ILE A 395 14.69 1.56 30.19
CA ILE A 395 15.60 2.28 29.30
C ILE A 395 14.88 3.52 28.77
N TYR A 396 15.46 4.70 28.96
CA TYR A 396 14.83 5.97 28.53
C TYR A 396 15.70 6.79 27.58
N ARG A 397 16.98 6.43 27.42
CA ARG A 397 17.93 7.17 26.58
C ARG A 397 19.09 6.27 26.14
N ILE A 398 19.52 6.44 24.90
CA ILE A 398 20.73 5.83 24.34
C ILE A 398 21.61 6.95 23.81
N ASN A 399 22.87 6.99 24.24
CA ASN A 399 23.78 8.13 24.08
C ASN A 399 23.08 9.44 24.51
N ASP A 400 22.93 10.39 23.60
CA ASP A 400 22.28 11.67 23.79
C ASP A 400 20.83 11.70 23.28
N VAL A 401 20.29 10.59 22.77
CA VAL A 401 18.95 10.52 22.18
C VAL A 401 17.94 9.88 23.13
N LEU A 402 16.85 10.61 23.39
CA LEU A 402 15.71 10.09 24.14
C LEU A 402 15.03 8.97 23.37
N ILE A 403 14.73 7.89 24.08
CA ILE A 403 13.99 6.76 23.52
C ILE A 403 12.59 6.83 24.11
N GLU A 404 11.64 7.36 23.34
CA GLU A 404 10.27 7.55 23.80
C GLU A 404 9.47 6.24 23.75
N ASP A 405 9.68 5.46 22.70
CA ASP A 405 8.98 4.21 22.40
C ASP A 405 9.87 3.27 21.55
N GLU A 406 9.32 2.12 21.14
CA GLU A 406 10.11 1.13 20.40
C GLU A 406 10.41 1.58 18.96
N ALA A 407 9.53 2.40 18.38
CA ALA A 407 9.75 3.01 17.07
C ALA A 407 10.94 3.98 17.09
N ALA A 408 11.03 4.88 18.09
CA ALA A 408 12.14 5.81 18.26
C ALA A 408 13.46 5.07 18.53
N TYR A 409 13.42 4.01 19.35
CA TYR A 409 14.56 3.11 19.55
C TYR A 409 15.04 2.51 18.23
N PHE A 410 14.12 1.91 17.49
CA PHE A 410 14.42 1.24 16.25
C PHE A 410 15.00 2.24 15.25
N GLU A 411 14.34 3.38 15.02
CA GLU A 411 14.79 4.42 14.09
C GLU A 411 16.19 4.93 14.45
N TYR A 412 16.45 5.18 15.73
CA TYR A 412 17.76 5.64 16.17
C TYR A 412 18.85 4.59 15.94
N ILE A 413 18.61 3.34 16.34
CA ILE A 413 19.61 2.28 16.18
C ILE A 413 19.83 1.94 14.70
N TYR A 414 18.75 1.77 13.96
CA TYR A 414 18.72 1.41 12.55
C TYR A 414 19.50 2.39 11.66
N ASN A 415 19.35 3.69 11.91
CA ASN A 415 19.93 4.72 11.04
C ASN A 415 21.38 5.11 11.40
N ASN A 416 21.86 4.79 12.60
CA ASN A 416 23.09 5.37 13.12
C ASN A 416 24.18 4.36 13.49
N PHE A 417 23.87 3.07 13.54
CA PHE A 417 24.80 2.06 14.05
C PHE A 417 24.83 0.79 13.18
N GLU A 418 25.92 0.07 13.30
CA GLU A 418 26.14 -1.27 12.76
C GLU A 418 26.50 -2.25 13.89
N ALA A 419 26.44 -3.56 13.60
CA ALA A 419 26.98 -4.57 14.52
C ALA A 419 28.46 -4.30 14.81
N GLY A 420 28.85 -4.34 16.08
CA GLY A 420 30.19 -3.96 16.55
C GLY A 420 30.33 -2.50 16.99
N ASP A 421 29.37 -1.62 16.69
CA ASP A 421 29.36 -0.27 17.27
C ASP A 421 28.98 -0.30 18.75
N SER A 422 29.44 0.71 19.49
CA SER A 422 29.16 0.84 20.93
C SER A 422 28.29 2.04 21.24
N VAL A 423 27.37 1.85 22.19
CA VAL A 423 26.45 2.87 22.68
C VAL A 423 26.38 2.87 24.20
N THR A 424 26.11 4.02 24.80
CA THR A 424 25.83 4.14 26.23
C THR A 424 24.33 4.12 26.47
N ILE A 425 23.84 3.11 27.17
CA ILE A 425 22.42 3.02 27.57
C ILE A 425 22.26 3.71 28.92
N TYR A 426 21.22 4.53 29.06
CA TYR A 426 20.80 5.12 30.32
C TYR A 426 19.45 4.54 30.73
N TYR A 427 19.39 4.02 31.95
CA TYR A 427 18.25 3.26 32.44
C TYR A 427 18.00 3.47 33.93
N TYR A 428 16.77 3.23 34.36
CA TYR A 428 16.39 3.14 35.77
C TYR A 428 16.36 1.67 36.18
N GLU A 429 17.12 1.33 37.22
CA GLU A 429 17.18 -0.03 37.75
C GLU A 429 15.98 -0.29 38.67
N LEU A 430 15.31 -1.43 38.48
CA LEU A 430 14.23 -1.89 39.35
C LEU A 430 14.79 -2.72 40.52
N ASP A 431 14.41 -2.36 41.75
CA ASP A 431 14.66 -3.19 42.93
C ASP A 431 13.72 -4.40 42.92
N ASP A 432 14.27 -5.61 42.78
CA ASP A 432 13.50 -6.87 42.70
C ASP A 432 12.77 -7.24 44.03
N ILE A 433 13.11 -6.60 45.14
CA ILE A 433 12.52 -6.84 46.46
C ILE A 433 11.34 -5.90 46.68
N ASN A 434 11.58 -4.60 46.48
CA ASN A 434 10.60 -3.55 46.78
C ASN A 434 9.71 -3.19 45.58
N LEU A 435 10.13 -3.57 44.36
CA LEU A 435 9.49 -3.20 43.09
C LEU A 435 9.41 -1.68 42.88
N GLU A 436 10.44 -0.97 43.36
CA GLU A 436 10.61 0.47 43.20
C GLU A 436 11.86 0.75 42.35
N TYR A 437 11.79 1.76 41.48
CA TYR A 437 12.96 2.19 40.71
C TYR A 437 13.95 2.97 41.58
N ASN A 438 15.24 2.73 41.38
CA ASN A 438 16.28 3.58 41.92
C ASN A 438 16.11 5.01 41.35
N PRO A 439 15.97 6.07 42.18
CA PRO A 439 15.72 7.42 41.68
C PRO A 439 16.90 8.01 40.89
N ILE A 440 18.09 7.40 40.99
CA ILE A 440 19.29 7.82 40.25
C ILE A 440 19.45 6.89 39.02
N PRO A 441 19.33 7.42 37.80
CA PRO A 441 19.52 6.61 36.60
C PRO A 441 20.96 6.10 36.51
N GLN A 442 21.09 4.85 36.07
CA GLN A 442 22.37 4.21 35.78
C GLN A 442 22.72 4.39 34.31
N ASN A 443 23.96 4.06 33.97
CA ASN A 443 24.38 3.94 32.58
C ASN A 443 25.33 2.77 32.38
N TYR A 444 25.33 2.21 31.18
CA TYR A 444 26.21 1.11 30.81
C TYR A 444 26.54 1.17 29.32
N GLU A 445 27.81 1.00 28.98
CA GLU A 445 28.27 0.93 27.60
C GLU A 445 28.12 -0.49 27.08
N VAL A 446 27.45 -0.66 25.94
CA VAL A 446 27.28 -1.93 25.26
C VAL A 446 27.82 -1.85 23.84
N THR A 447 28.27 -2.98 23.32
CA THR A 447 28.64 -3.14 21.92
C THR A 447 27.61 -4.05 21.26
N PHE A 448 27.03 -3.63 20.14
CA PHE A 448 26.06 -4.46 19.43
C PHE A 448 26.70 -5.76 18.96
N SER A 449 26.04 -6.88 19.27
CA SER A 449 26.47 -8.23 18.89
C SER A 449 26.30 -8.53 17.41
#